data_AF-A0A376X4Y7-F1
#
_entry.id   AF-A0A376X4Y7-F1
#
_cell.length_a   1.000
_cell.length_b   1.000
_cell.length_c   1.000
_cell.angle_alpha   90.00
_cell.angle_beta   90.00
_cell.angle_gamma   90.00
#
_symmetry.space_group_name_H-M   'P 1'
#
loop_
_entity.id
_entity.type
_entity.pdbx_description
1 polymer ?
#
loop_
_entity_poly.entity_id
_entity_poly.type
_entity_poly.pdbx_seq_one_letter_code
_entity_poly.pdbx_strand_id
1 'polypeptide(L)' 'MNAPEVAILGVSKSAMEPVWNGKEFVPRLMLPISLSFDHRVIDGADGARFITIINNTLSDIRRLVM' A
#
# COMPACT_ATOMS: atom_id res chain seq x y z
N MET A 1 -0.55 15.19 -6.88
CA MET A 1 0.72 15.49 -6.16
C MET A 1 0.68 16.98 -5.85
N ASN A 2 0.87 17.36 -4.59
CA ASN A 2 0.80 18.75 -4.17
C ASN A 2 2.21 19.26 -3.97
N ALA A 3 2.77 19.96 -4.96
CA ALA A 3 4.10 20.56 -4.80
C ALA A 3 4.09 21.53 -3.60
N PRO A 4 5.11 21.53 -2.72
CA PRO A 4 6.46 20.95 -2.90
C PRO A 4 6.63 19.48 -2.45
N GLU A 5 5.56 18.73 -2.16
CA GLU A 5 5.63 17.31 -1.79
C GLU A 5 6.01 16.43 -2.99
N VAL A 6 6.76 15.35 -2.72
CA VAL A 6 7.31 14.46 -3.76
C VAL A 6 6.51 13.16 -3.93
N ALA A 7 5.53 12.91 -3.07
CA ALA A 7 4.64 11.76 -3.13
C ALA A 7 3.29 12.05 -2.47
N ILE A 8 2.24 11.37 -2.92
CA ILE A 8 0.90 11.40 -2.32
C ILE A 8 0.31 9.99 -2.32
N LEU A 9 -0.33 9.61 -1.21
CA LEU A 9 -0.99 8.33 -1.04
C LEU A 9 -2.51 8.49 -1.23
N GLY A 10 -3.07 7.80 -2.21
CA GLY A 10 -4.51 7.65 -2.40
C GLY A 10 -5.03 6.43 -1.64
N VAL A 11 -6.17 6.58 -0.97
CA VAL A 11 -6.87 5.51 -0.26
C VAL A 11 -8.30 5.44 -0.76
N SER A 12 -8.71 4.27 -1.24
CA SER A 12 -10.05 4.02 -1.75
C SER A 12 -10.91 3.28 -0.74
N LYS A 13 -12.22 3.18 -1.03
CA LYS A 13 -13.15 2.40 -0.21
C LYS A 13 -12.68 0.95 -0.11
N SER A 14 -12.62 0.42 1.12
CA SER A 14 -12.35 -0.99 1.37
C SER A 14 -13.51 -1.87 0.94
N ALA A 15 -13.21 -3.08 0.47
CA ALA A 15 -14.20 -4.07 0.07
C ALA A 15 -13.82 -5.46 0.57
N MET A 16 -14.81 -6.33 0.72
CA MET A 16 -14.57 -7.75 0.97
C MET A 16 -14.25 -8.43 -0.36
N GLU A 17 -13.05 -9.00 -0.47
CA GLU A 17 -12.58 -9.67 -1.69
C GLU A 17 -12.12 -11.10 -1.38
N PRO A 18 -12.30 -12.04 -2.32
CA PRO A 18 -11.76 -13.39 -2.19
C PRO A 18 -10.24 -13.37 -2.42
N VAL A 19 -9.46 -13.77 -1.41
CA VAL A 19 -7.99 -13.88 -1.49
C VAL A 19 -7.57 -15.34 -1.41
N TRP A 20 -6.70 -15.76 -2.32
CA TRP A 20 -6.17 -17.11 -2.32
C TRP A 20 -5.18 -17.30 -1.17
N ASN A 21 -5.41 -18.31 -0.32
CA ASN A 21 -4.52 -18.64 0.81
C ASN A 21 -3.50 -19.75 0.49
N GLY A 22 -3.46 -20.25 -0.75
CA GLY A 22 -2.68 -21.42 -1.15
C GLY A 22 -3.51 -22.69 -1.38
N LYS A 23 -4.76 -22.74 -0.90
CA LYS A 23 -5.66 -23.90 -1.03
C LYS A 23 -7.09 -23.54 -1.42
N GLU A 24 -7.62 -22.43 -0.91
CA GLU A 24 -8.97 -21.96 -1.17
C GLU A 24 -9.04 -20.43 -1.15
N PHE A 25 -10.14 -19.88 -1.64
CA PHE A 25 -10.43 -18.45 -1.52
C PHE A 25 -11.06 -18.17 -0.16
N VAL A 26 -10.44 -17.27 0.60
CA VAL A 26 -10.97 -16.77 1.87
C VAL A 26 -11.38 -15.30 1.74
N PRO A 27 -12.52 -14.89 2.29
CA PRO A 27 -12.94 -13.49 2.24
C PRO A 27 -12.03 -12.64 3.13
N ARG A 28 -11.39 -11.62 2.57
CA ARG A 28 -10.54 -10.66 3.31
C ARG A 28 -10.95 -9.22 3.01
N LEU A 29 -10.88 -8.37 4.04
CA LEU A 29 -11.11 -6.94 3.88
C LEU A 29 -9.87 -6.35 3.21
N MET A 30 -10.02 -5.97 1.94
CA MET A 30 -8.94 -5.39 1.14
C MET A 30 -9.10 -3.88 1.08
N LEU A 31 -8.00 -3.16 1.26
CA LEU A 31 -7.93 -1.71 1.14
C LEU A 31 -7.08 -1.33 -0.08
N PRO A 32 -7.69 -0.86 -1.18
CA PRO A 32 -6.93 -0.41 -2.33
C PRO A 32 -6.21 0.90 -1.99
N ILE A 33 -4.89 0.89 -2.15
CA ILE A 33 -4.02 2.06 -1.98
C ILE A 33 -3.25 2.33 -3.27
N SER A 34 -3.00 3.60 -3.56
CA SER A 34 -2.21 4.03 -4.72
C SER A 34 -1.17 5.06 -4.30
N LEU A 35 0.03 4.96 -4.86
CA LEU A 35 1.11 5.92 -4.60
C LEU A 35 1.42 6.67 -5.89
N SER A 36 1.23 7.98 -5.89
CA SER A 36 1.70 8.86 -6.96
C SER A 36 2.92 9.62 -6.47
N PHE A 37 4.01 9.60 -7.23
CA PHE A 37 5.28 10.19 -6.83
C PHE A 37 6.00 10.89 -7.99
N ASP A 38 6.92 11.80 -7.65
CA ASP A 38 7.75 12.51 -8.63
C ASP A 38 8.95 11.63 -9.02
N HIS A 39 8.94 11.12 -10.25
CA HIS A 39 10.02 10.27 -10.79
C HIS A 39 11.38 10.96 -10.91
N ARG A 40 11.42 12.30 -10.82
CA ARG A 40 12.69 13.05 -10.79
C ARG A 40 13.40 12.91 -9.44
N VAL A 41 12.66 12.54 -8.39
CA VAL A 41 13.14 12.41 -7.01
C VAL A 41 13.16 10.95 -6.55
N ILE A 42 12.15 10.16 -6.95
CA ILE A 42 11.94 8.79 -6.49
C ILE A 42 11.94 7.83 -7.68
N ASP A 43 12.79 6.81 -7.66
CA ASP A 43 12.76 5.76 -8.67
C ASP A 43 11.64 4.73 -8.41
N GLY A 44 11.36 3.90 -9.41
CA GLY A 44 10.30 2.89 -9.31
C GLY A 44 10.56 1.82 -8.24
N ALA A 45 11.82 1.49 -7.96
CA ALA A 45 12.17 0.49 -6.97
C ALA A 45 11.90 1.02 -5.55
N ASP A 46 12.24 2.28 -5.28
CA ASP A 46 11.97 2.95 -4.02
C ASP A 46 10.48 3.20 -3.82
N GLY A 47 9.74 3.60 -4.86
CA GLY A 47 8.29 3.67 -4.82
C GLY A 47 7.64 2.33 -4.47
N ALA A 48 8.09 1.24 -5.09
CA ALA A 48 7.60 -0.12 -4.82
C ALA A 48 7.96 -0.59 -3.39
N ARG A 49 9.15 -0.27 -2.89
CA ARG A 49 9.55 -0.56 -1.50
C ARG A 49 8.67 0.22 -0.52
N PHE A 50 8.44 1.50 -0.76
CA PHE A 50 7.64 2.36 0.11
C PHE A 50 6.21 1.86 0.25
N ILE A 51 5.52 1.58 -0.86
CA ILE A 51 4.15 1.06 -0.82
C ILE A 51 4.09 -0.34 -0.17
N THR A 52 5.12 -1.16 -0.36
CA THR A 52 5.24 -2.47 0.30
C THR A 52 5.37 -2.33 1.81
N ILE A 53 6.16 -1.38 2.30
CA ILE A 53 6.28 -1.07 3.74
C ILE A 53 4.92 -0.66 4.30
N ILE A 54 4.22 0.26 3.63
CA ILE A 54 2.87 0.69 4.06
C ILE A 54 1.91 -0.49 4.13
N ASN A 55 1.83 -1.31 3.08
CA ASN A 55 0.94 -2.47 3.04
C ASN A 55 1.24 -3.45 4.19
N ASN A 56 2.52 -3.70 4.42
CA ASN A 56 3.02 -4.55 5.49
C ASN A 56 2.65 -4.05 6.89
N THR A 57 2.78 -2.75 7.12
CA THR A 57 2.46 -2.10 8.40
C THR A 57 0.95 -2.06 8.63
N LEU A 58 0.14 -1.80 7.59
CA LEU A 58 -1.32 -1.84 7.69
C LEU A 58 -1.86 -3.26 7.90
N SER A 59 -1.20 -4.26 7.31
CA SER A 59 -1.56 -5.67 7.47
C SER A 59 -1.20 -6.22 8.86
N ASP A 60 -0.23 -5.62 9.54
CA ASP A 60 0.19 -5.99 10.89
C ASP A 60 0.62 -4.76 11.70
N ILE A 61 -0.33 -4.22 12.48
CA ILE A 61 -0.15 -2.98 13.24
C ILE A 61 0.97 -3.05 14.28
N ARG A 62 1.38 -4.26 14.71
CA ARG A 62 2.48 -4.44 15.66
C ARG A 62 3.81 -3.91 15.12
N ARG A 63 3.94 -3.83 13.79
CA ARG A 63 5.11 -3.27 13.09
C ARG A 63 5.28 -1.76 13.30
N LEU A 64 4.31 -1.05 13.86
CA LEU A 64 4.46 0.36 14.24
C LEU A 64 5.18 0.57 15.57
N VAL A 65 5.21 -0.46 16.44
CA VAL A 65 5.63 -0.32 17.85
C VAL A 65 6.99 -0.98 18.11
N MET A 66 7.47 -1.83 17.20
CA MET A 66 8.80 -2.45 17.23
C MET A 66 9.80 -1.64 16.42
#